data_AF-A0A9X9MBI2-F1
#
_entry.id   AF-A0A9X9MBI2-F1
#
_cell.length_a   1.000
_cell.length_b   1.000
_cell.length_c   1.000
_cell.angle_alpha   90.00
_cell.angle_beta   90.00
_cell.angle_gamma   90.00
#
_symmetry.space_group_name_H-M   'P 1'
#
loop_
_entity.id
_entity.type
_entity.pdbx_description
1 polymer ?
#
loop_
_entity_poly.entity_id
_entity_poly.type
_entity_poly.pdbx_seq_one_letter_code
_entity_poly.pdbx_strand_id
1 'polypeptide(L)'
;GGGLALAAPRRPSVATGNERGKGGRLCSAAGGDLPALVGACRSSAGALFGSSGAQRNMALPTLPSYWCSRRLLDQQMARQRHREQEARLRQQWDQNSRYFRMSDICSFKQAEWSSKTSYQRSMHAYQREKMKEEKRKQLEGRRDRLRQLLLEEQDLLARELEALQLSMDLREGRIRERHGNLKSAREEQRKLIAEQLLYEHWKKNHPRLREIESALHKEHVINSWKMQEEGKKQQEATKEEENKRYENEYERARREALERMKAEEERRQLEGKLQAEALLQQMEELKLKEKEATKLKKEQENLLKQRWELERLEEARKQMAAFRQKTELGRFLRHQYNVQLNRRTQQIQEELEADKRILQALLEKEDENQRMHLAKKEQALADAAWMKQVIEEQLQLEREREAELQLLLREEAKEMWEKREAEWAQERSARDRLMSEVLTGRQQQIQEKLQQNRRAQEESLRHREQLIKNLEEARESAHREKEESEELKSARKQELEAQVAERQLQAWEEDQQQEEEEEEARRAEQLSDTLLQQEAKTMAELGYRPKPYGHRRIAWN
;
A
#
# COMPACT_ATOMS: atom_id res chain seq x y z
N GLY A 1 -43.45 -31.48 19.20
CA GLY A 1 -42.79 -30.26 19.71
C GLY A 1 -41.66 -29.88 18.78
N GLY A 2 -41.01 -28.71 18.88
CA GLY A 2 -41.04 -27.75 19.99
C GLY A 2 -40.34 -28.30 21.24
N GLY A 3 -39.42 -27.58 21.88
CA GLY A 3 -38.88 -26.24 21.62
C GLY A 3 -38.29 -25.65 22.91
N LEU A 4 -37.83 -24.37 22.88
CA LEU A 4 -37.37 -23.58 24.04
C LEU A 4 -36.02 -24.05 24.66
N ALA A 5 -35.20 -23.21 25.31
CA ALA A 5 -35.20 -21.74 25.46
C ALA A 5 -33.82 -21.19 25.92
N LEU A 6 -33.63 -19.86 25.75
CA LEU A 6 -32.96 -18.85 26.62
C LEU A 6 -31.65 -19.22 27.38
N ALA A 7 -30.65 -18.34 27.53
CA ALA A 7 -30.72 -16.90 27.81
C ALA A 7 -29.40 -16.13 27.50
N ALA A 8 -29.40 -14.81 27.71
CA ALA A 8 -28.22 -13.91 27.69
C ALA A 8 -28.24 -12.99 28.93
N PRO A 9 -27.16 -12.24 29.25
CA PRO A 9 -27.33 -10.77 29.33
C PRO A 9 -26.07 -9.86 29.13
N ARG A 10 -26.28 -8.68 28.51
CA ARG A 10 -25.63 -7.35 28.80
C ARG A 10 -24.10 -7.19 28.52
N ARG A 11 -23.46 -6.02 28.28
CA ARG A 11 -23.71 -4.60 27.83
C ARG A 11 -22.32 -3.86 27.82
N PRO A 12 -22.12 -2.55 27.49
CA PRO A 12 -22.90 -1.54 26.72
C PRO A 12 -22.07 -0.71 25.66
N SER A 13 -22.72 0.21 24.91
CA SER A 13 -22.30 1.57 24.37
C SER A 13 -20.87 1.84 23.84
N VAL A 14 -20.58 2.66 22.82
CA VAL A 14 -21.03 4.01 22.35
C VAL A 14 -20.75 4.08 20.82
N ALA A 15 -21.57 4.51 19.85
CA ALA A 15 -22.52 5.63 19.63
C ALA A 15 -21.91 6.94 19.02
N THR A 16 -21.95 7.09 17.69
CA THR A 16 -21.91 8.38 16.93
C THR A 16 -22.55 8.23 15.54
N GLY A 17 -22.98 9.35 14.93
CA GLY A 17 -23.43 9.42 13.53
C GLY A 17 -24.95 9.53 13.35
N ASN A 18 -25.46 10.73 13.08
CA ASN A 18 -26.87 10.97 12.78
C ASN A 18 -27.08 12.21 11.89
N GLU A 19 -27.26 11.99 10.59
CA GLU A 19 -27.78 13.00 9.66
C GLU A 19 -29.15 12.59 9.13
N ARG A 20 -30.14 13.49 9.18
CA ARG A 20 -31.40 13.35 8.45
C ARG A 20 -31.93 14.70 7.97
N GLY A 21 -32.05 14.84 6.66
CA GLY A 21 -32.90 15.82 5.99
C GLY A 21 -34.09 15.15 5.29
N LYS A 22 -34.92 15.98 4.62
CA LYS A 22 -36.18 15.63 3.91
C LYS A 22 -37.37 15.33 4.83
N GLY A 23 -38.31 16.27 4.90
CA GLY A 23 -39.62 16.09 5.50
C GLY A 23 -40.74 15.95 4.45
N GLY A 24 -42.00 16.12 4.89
CA GLY A 24 -43.16 16.21 4.02
C GLY A 24 -44.48 16.41 4.79
N ARG A 25 -45.33 17.32 4.27
CA ARG A 25 -46.81 17.22 4.03
C ARG A 25 -47.65 16.32 4.97
N LEU A 26 -48.86 16.67 5.42
CA LEU A 26 -49.89 17.62 4.92
C LEU A 26 -51.04 17.82 5.96
N CYS A 27 -51.92 18.82 5.75
CA CYS A 27 -53.29 18.99 6.33
C CYS A 27 -53.45 19.26 7.87
N SER A 28 -54.54 19.85 8.40
CA SER A 28 -55.54 20.86 7.90
C SER A 28 -56.52 21.33 9.02
N ALA A 29 -57.16 22.50 8.82
CA ALA A 29 -58.51 22.93 9.29
C ALA A 29 -58.75 23.83 10.56
N ALA A 30 -59.48 24.94 10.31
CA ALA A 30 -60.62 25.57 11.04
C ALA A 30 -60.45 26.60 12.22
N GLY A 31 -61.11 27.78 12.04
CA GLY A 31 -61.49 28.82 13.05
C GLY A 31 -60.38 29.82 13.48
N GLY A 32 -60.58 31.13 13.71
CA GLY A 32 -61.76 32.05 13.59
C GLY A 32 -62.01 32.88 14.88
N ASP A 33 -62.47 34.15 14.92
CA ASP A 33 -62.73 35.24 13.95
C ASP A 33 -62.85 36.63 14.68
N LEU A 34 -62.92 37.78 13.97
CA LEU A 34 -62.92 39.17 14.54
C LEU A 34 -63.65 40.24 13.69
N PRO A 35 -64.32 41.27 14.30
CA PRO A 35 -64.53 42.60 13.64
C PRO A 35 -64.67 43.88 14.55
N ALA A 36 -64.76 45.09 13.93
CA ALA A 36 -65.38 46.39 14.37
C ALA A 36 -64.51 47.70 14.60
N LEU A 37 -65.14 48.91 14.65
CA LEU A 37 -64.59 50.26 14.24
C LEU A 37 -65.30 51.58 14.83
N VAL A 38 -64.60 52.76 14.92
CA VAL A 38 -65.01 54.25 14.76
C VAL A 38 -65.66 55.21 15.89
N GLY A 39 -65.32 56.55 16.00
CA GLY A 39 -66.19 57.73 16.53
C GLY A 39 -65.61 59.10 17.20
N ALA A 40 -66.26 60.34 17.23
CA ALA A 40 -65.75 61.81 17.43
C ALA A 40 -66.58 62.99 18.27
N CYS A 41 -66.20 64.36 18.42
CA CYS A 41 -67.00 65.76 18.57
C CYS A 41 -67.17 66.96 19.80
N ARG A 42 -68.08 68.13 19.88
CA ARG A 42 -68.19 69.57 20.72
C ARG A 42 -69.51 70.70 20.94
N SER A 43 -69.66 71.89 21.79
CA SER A 43 -70.75 73.17 21.95
C SER A 43 -70.72 74.43 23.13
N SER A 44 -71.46 75.62 23.61
CA SER A 44 -72.51 76.89 23.41
C SER A 44 -72.89 78.14 24.58
N ALA A 45 -73.64 79.41 24.51
CA ALA A 45 -74.06 80.62 25.60
C ALA A 45 -75.02 82.07 25.44
N GLY A 46 -75.49 83.06 26.44
CA GLY A 46 -76.20 84.58 26.41
C GLY A 46 -77.04 85.55 27.58
N ALA A 47 -77.41 86.99 27.62
CA ALA A 47 -78.29 87.98 28.65
C ALA A 47 -78.68 89.68 28.57
N LEU A 48 -79.62 90.54 29.34
CA LEU A 48 -79.89 92.18 29.53
C LEU A 48 -81.14 93.14 30.32
N PHE A 49 -81.12 94.58 30.65
CA PHE A 49 -82.04 95.97 30.97
C PHE A 49 -83.09 96.56 32.21
N GLY A 50 -83.74 97.81 32.66
CA GLY A 50 -84.10 99.44 32.63
C GLY A 50 -85.29 100.20 33.65
N SER A 51 -85.94 101.49 33.99
CA SER A 51 -86.13 103.15 34.05
C SER A 51 -87.40 103.92 34.96
N SER A 52 -88.02 105.21 35.34
CA SER A 52 -88.08 106.87 35.48
C SER A 52 -89.29 107.82 36.33
N GLY A 53 -89.51 109.27 36.47
CA GLY A 53 -90.67 110.22 37.23
C GLY A 53 -90.87 111.94 37.44
N ALA A 54 -91.96 112.74 38.05
CA ALA A 54 -92.32 114.37 38.26
C ALA A 54 -93.58 115.09 39.23
N GLN A 55 -94.21 116.38 39.60
CA GLN A 55 -94.32 118.04 39.67
C GLN A 55 -95.41 119.01 40.66
N ARG A 56 -95.80 120.44 40.62
CA ARG A 56 -96.58 121.52 41.64
C ARG A 56 -97.37 123.05 41.37
N ASN A 57 -98.20 123.91 42.25
CA ASN A 57 -98.71 125.51 42.31
C ASN A 57 -99.93 126.18 43.35
N MET A 58 -100.62 127.45 43.72
CA MET A 58 -100.86 129.09 43.79
C MET A 58 -102.05 129.83 44.82
N ALA A 59 -102.73 131.10 45.16
CA ALA A 59 -103.11 132.70 44.96
C ALA A 59 -103.94 133.75 46.11
N LEU A 60 -104.53 135.10 45.98
CA LEU A 60 -105.04 136.27 47.05
C LEU A 60 -106.38 137.42 47.16
N PRO A 61 -106.54 138.87 47.46
CA PRO A 61 -107.53 139.81 48.40
C PRO A 61 -108.23 141.39 48.21
N THR A 62 -109.02 142.22 49.13
CA THR A 62 -109.73 143.75 49.13
C THR A 62 -110.44 144.55 50.48
N LEU A 63 -111.18 145.77 50.86
CA LEU A 63 -111.78 147.30 50.63
C LEU A 63 -112.55 148.29 51.84
N PRO A 64 -113.09 149.67 51.79
CA PRO A 64 -113.56 150.80 52.90
C PRO A 64 -114.82 151.98 52.92
N SER A 65 -115.14 153.04 53.89
CA SER A 65 -116.29 154.22 54.00
C SER A 65 -116.44 155.57 55.07
N TYR A 66 -117.50 156.58 55.21
CA TYR A 66 -117.64 158.02 56.02
C TYR A 66 -119.04 159.00 56.37
N TRP A 67 -119.16 160.21 57.19
CA TRP A 67 -120.12 161.56 57.33
C TRP A 67 -120.96 162.36 58.62
N CYS A 68 -121.43 163.74 58.65
CA CYS A 68 -122.34 164.81 59.51
C CYS A 68 -122.05 165.50 60.99
N SER A 69 -122.72 166.59 61.58
CA SER A 69 -122.07 167.59 62.56
C SER A 69 -122.43 168.04 64.06
N ARG A 70 -123.62 168.02 64.74
CA ARG A 70 -123.69 168.36 66.24
C ARG A 70 -124.63 167.52 67.12
N ARG A 71 -125.80 167.06 66.62
CA ARG A 71 -126.60 166.00 67.29
C ARG A 71 -125.91 164.62 67.31
N LEU A 72 -124.68 164.53 66.82
CA LEU A 72 -123.99 163.27 66.55
C LEU A 72 -123.32 162.66 67.79
N LEU A 73 -122.78 163.49 68.69
CA LEU A 73 -121.86 163.01 69.73
C LEU A 73 -122.57 162.09 70.74
N ASP A 74 -123.71 162.53 71.29
CA ASP A 74 -124.48 161.74 72.27
C ASP A 74 -125.04 160.45 71.63
N GLN A 75 -125.44 160.50 70.35
CA GLN A 75 -125.86 159.31 69.62
C GLN A 75 -124.70 158.33 69.36
N GLN A 76 -123.47 158.82 69.13
CA GLN A 76 -122.30 157.96 68.99
C GLN A 76 -121.96 157.28 70.32
N MET A 77 -121.98 158.02 71.44
CA MET A 77 -121.74 157.46 72.78
C MET A 77 -122.77 156.39 73.16
N ALA A 78 -124.05 156.59 72.81
CA ALA A 78 -125.09 155.58 72.99
C ALA A 78 -124.84 154.32 72.12
N ARG A 79 -124.50 154.50 70.83
CA ARG A 79 -124.21 153.39 69.90
C ARG A 79 -122.97 152.59 70.29
N GLN A 80 -121.94 153.22 70.87
CA GLN A 80 -120.76 152.51 71.39
C GLN A 80 -121.14 151.57 72.53
N ARG A 81 -121.84 152.06 73.56
CA ARG A 81 -122.27 151.22 74.70
C ARG A 81 -123.14 150.04 74.27
N HIS A 82 -124.05 150.23 73.31
CA HIS A 82 -124.91 149.14 72.81
C HIS A 82 -124.10 148.05 72.08
N ARG A 83 -123.12 148.44 71.26
CA ARG A 83 -122.21 147.52 70.57
C ARG A 83 -121.33 146.73 71.54
N GLU A 84 -120.87 147.35 72.63
CA GLU A 84 -120.06 146.67 73.64
C GLU A 84 -120.85 145.59 74.40
N GLN A 85 -122.16 145.79 74.63
CA GLN A 85 -123.02 144.76 75.23
C GLN A 85 -123.28 143.60 74.26
N GLU A 86 -123.58 143.87 72.99
CA GLU A 86 -123.72 142.82 71.96
C GLU A 86 -122.44 142.00 71.75
N ALA A 87 -121.27 142.67 71.77
CA ALA A 87 -119.98 142.01 71.62
C ALA A 87 -119.69 141.01 72.75
N ARG A 88 -120.05 141.35 74.00
CA ARG A 88 -119.87 140.46 75.17
C ARG A 88 -120.78 139.22 75.08
N LEU A 89 -122.04 139.39 74.67
CA LEU A 89 -122.98 138.27 74.49
C LEU A 89 -122.48 137.29 73.41
N ARG A 90 -121.97 137.80 72.28
CA ARG A 90 -121.41 136.94 71.22
C ARG A 90 -120.20 136.14 71.68
N GLN A 91 -119.26 136.77 72.40
CA GLN A 91 -118.07 136.07 72.91
C GLN A 91 -118.40 134.92 73.87
N GLN A 92 -119.44 135.06 74.71
CA GLN A 92 -119.90 133.96 75.57
C GLN A 92 -120.48 132.80 74.76
N TRP A 93 -121.28 133.08 73.71
CA TRP A 93 -121.85 132.05 72.84
C TRP A 93 -120.78 131.29 72.04
N ASP A 94 -119.79 132.00 71.48
CA ASP A 94 -118.69 131.38 70.73
C ASP A 94 -117.87 130.41 71.60
N GLN A 95 -117.53 130.82 72.83
CA GLN A 95 -116.82 129.98 73.80
C GLN A 95 -117.61 128.72 74.15
N ASN A 96 -118.90 128.87 74.46
CA ASN A 96 -119.76 127.73 74.82
C ASN A 96 -119.89 126.74 73.64
N SER A 97 -120.08 127.24 72.41
CA SER A 97 -120.21 126.40 71.21
C SER A 97 -118.95 125.61 70.82
N ARG A 98 -117.77 126.05 71.28
CA ARG A 98 -116.50 125.32 71.09
C ARG A 98 -116.34 124.17 72.07
N TYR A 99 -116.84 124.32 73.30
CA TYR A 99 -116.71 123.30 74.34
C TYR A 99 -117.49 122.03 73.99
N PHE A 100 -118.77 122.17 73.60
CA PHE A 100 -119.61 121.01 73.23
C PHE A 100 -119.04 120.25 72.03
N ARG A 101 -118.62 120.93 70.96
CA ARG A 101 -117.99 120.28 69.78
C ARG A 101 -116.75 119.45 70.13
N MET A 102 -115.97 119.88 71.12
CA MET A 102 -114.82 119.10 71.59
C MET A 102 -115.24 117.89 72.42
N SER A 103 -116.29 118.01 73.24
CA SER A 103 -116.90 116.88 73.95
C SER A 103 -117.42 115.81 72.99
N ASP A 104 -118.12 116.20 71.92
CA ASP A 104 -118.74 115.28 70.96
C ASP A 104 -117.69 114.43 70.21
N ILE A 105 -116.57 115.04 69.79
CA ILE A 105 -115.46 114.35 69.11
C ILE A 105 -114.79 113.31 70.03
N CYS A 106 -114.56 113.68 71.30
CA CYS A 106 -113.99 112.77 72.30
C CYS A 106 -114.94 111.59 72.58
N SER A 107 -116.24 111.85 72.74
CA SER A 107 -117.27 110.83 72.91
C SER A 107 -117.30 109.84 71.74
N PHE A 108 -117.28 110.33 70.50
CA PHE A 108 -117.27 109.49 69.31
C PHE A 108 -116.03 108.58 69.23
N LYS A 109 -114.83 109.11 69.47
CA LYS A 109 -113.59 108.30 69.47
C LYS A 109 -113.56 107.25 70.58
N GLN A 110 -114.10 107.57 71.75
CA GLN A 110 -114.19 106.64 72.87
C GLN A 110 -115.19 105.50 72.60
N ALA A 111 -116.26 105.75 71.83
CA ALA A 111 -117.18 104.74 71.33
C ALA A 111 -116.53 103.81 70.26
N GLU A 112 -115.74 104.36 69.33
CA GLU A 112 -114.97 103.52 68.38
C GLU A 112 -114.00 102.57 69.10
N TRP A 113 -113.24 103.05 70.08
CA TRP A 113 -112.21 102.26 70.76
C TRP A 113 -112.76 101.21 71.74
N SER A 114 -113.90 101.47 72.36
CA SER A 114 -114.60 100.47 73.20
C SER A 114 -115.45 99.47 72.39
N SER A 115 -115.51 99.60 71.06
CA SER A 115 -116.30 98.69 70.22
C SER A 115 -115.72 97.27 70.16
N LYS A 116 -116.60 96.28 70.33
CA LYS A 116 -116.27 94.84 70.36
C LYS A 116 -115.58 94.33 69.07
N THR A 117 -115.80 95.03 67.94
CA THR A 117 -115.22 94.75 66.62
C THR A 117 -113.74 95.17 66.50
N SER A 118 -113.28 96.15 67.29
CA SER A 118 -111.88 96.58 67.34
C SER A 118 -110.97 95.44 67.83
N TYR A 119 -111.33 94.87 69.00
CA TYR A 119 -110.58 93.79 69.65
C TYR A 119 -110.42 92.54 68.76
N GLN A 120 -111.49 92.12 68.08
CA GLN A 120 -111.48 90.94 67.21
C GLN A 120 -110.53 91.08 66.01
N ARG A 121 -110.42 92.30 65.44
CA ARG A 121 -109.46 92.57 64.35
C ARG A 121 -108.00 92.45 64.81
N SER A 122 -107.70 92.92 66.04
CA SER A 122 -106.36 92.80 66.62
C SER A 122 -105.97 91.33 66.85
N MET A 123 -106.85 90.53 67.47
CA MET A 123 -106.57 89.12 67.78
C MET A 123 -106.30 88.26 66.54
N HIS A 124 -107.02 88.49 65.44
CA HIS A 124 -106.77 87.77 64.18
C HIS A 124 -105.50 88.20 63.45
N ALA A 125 -104.98 89.41 63.68
CA ALA A 125 -103.67 89.80 63.17
C ALA A 125 -102.56 89.01 63.89
N TYR A 126 -102.57 89.01 65.22
CA TYR A 126 -101.61 88.28 66.06
C TYR A 126 -101.52 86.78 65.71
N GLN A 127 -102.67 86.11 65.56
CA GLN A 127 -102.72 84.70 65.17
C GLN A 127 -102.04 84.41 63.82
N ARG A 128 -102.13 85.33 62.85
CA ARG A 128 -101.51 85.16 61.52
C ARG A 128 -99.99 85.32 61.54
N GLU A 129 -99.42 85.99 62.53
CA GLU A 129 -97.97 86.17 62.64
C GLU A 129 -97.30 84.94 63.27
N LYS A 130 -97.87 84.39 64.35
CA LYS A 130 -97.39 83.13 64.95
C LYS A 130 -97.22 81.99 63.92
N MET A 131 -98.23 81.79 63.06
CA MET A 131 -98.19 80.76 62.01
C MET A 131 -97.11 81.00 60.93
N LYS A 132 -96.54 82.21 60.83
CA LYS A 132 -95.36 82.50 59.99
C LYS A 132 -94.06 82.23 60.72
N GLU A 133 -93.97 82.56 62.01
CA GLU A 133 -92.80 82.28 62.84
C GLU A 133 -92.51 80.78 62.97
N GLU A 134 -93.54 79.97 63.17
CA GLU A 134 -93.42 78.51 63.24
C GLU A 134 -92.89 77.92 61.93
N LYS A 135 -93.31 78.48 60.78
CA LYS A 135 -92.79 78.10 59.45
C LYS A 135 -91.34 78.55 59.22
N ARG A 136 -90.91 79.68 59.79
CA ARG A 136 -89.49 80.10 59.78
C ARG A 136 -88.63 79.13 60.58
N LYS A 137 -89.03 78.79 61.81
CA LYS A 137 -88.35 77.81 62.67
C LYS A 137 -88.22 76.43 62.02
N GLN A 138 -89.23 75.98 61.28
CA GLN A 138 -89.17 74.72 60.51
C GLN A 138 -88.20 74.77 59.32
N LEU A 139 -87.96 75.94 58.71
CA LEU A 139 -86.96 76.13 57.65
C LEU A 139 -85.54 76.26 58.21
N GLU A 140 -85.38 76.97 59.32
CA GLU A 140 -84.12 77.07 60.07
C GLU A 140 -83.67 75.67 60.53
N GLY A 141 -84.55 74.93 61.23
CA GLY A 141 -84.29 73.54 61.63
C GLY A 141 -84.15 72.53 60.48
N ARG A 142 -84.30 72.93 59.21
CA ARG A 142 -83.86 72.16 58.02
C ARG A 142 -82.49 72.62 57.51
N ARG A 143 -82.23 73.93 57.50
CA ARG A 143 -80.92 74.52 57.16
C ARG A 143 -79.83 74.06 58.13
N ASP A 144 -80.14 73.97 59.41
CA ASP A 144 -79.17 73.58 60.45
C ASP A 144 -78.74 72.11 60.27
N ARG A 145 -79.66 71.21 59.91
CA ARG A 145 -79.34 69.80 59.55
C ARG A 145 -78.46 69.71 58.31
N LEU A 146 -78.71 70.54 57.30
CA LEU A 146 -77.85 70.61 56.12
C LEU A 146 -76.45 71.15 56.45
N ARG A 147 -76.30 72.09 57.40
CA ARG A 147 -74.98 72.51 57.89
C ARG A 147 -74.27 71.39 58.65
N GLN A 148 -74.98 70.58 59.44
CA GLN A 148 -74.41 69.43 60.15
C GLN A 148 -73.83 68.41 59.18
N LEU A 149 -74.59 67.97 58.18
CA LEU A 149 -74.11 67.05 57.15
C LEU A 149 -72.89 67.60 56.38
N LEU A 150 -72.92 68.88 55.99
CA LEU A 150 -71.80 69.52 55.29
C LEU A 150 -70.54 69.67 56.17
N LEU A 151 -70.68 69.76 57.50
CA LEU A 151 -69.55 69.75 58.43
C LEU A 151 -69.02 68.33 58.65
N GLU A 152 -69.90 67.33 58.75
CA GLU A 152 -69.52 65.91 58.83
C GLU A 152 -68.74 65.46 57.58
N GLU A 153 -69.17 65.89 56.38
CA GLU A 153 -68.43 65.68 55.12
C GLU A 153 -67.05 66.37 55.12
N GLN A 154 -66.94 67.60 55.64
CA GLN A 154 -65.66 68.33 55.74
C GLN A 154 -64.70 67.67 56.74
N ASP A 155 -65.20 67.24 57.90
CA ASP A 155 -64.45 66.53 58.93
C ASP A 155 -63.90 65.19 58.42
N LEU A 156 -64.67 64.46 57.60
CA LEU A 156 -64.22 63.22 56.98
C LEU A 156 -63.11 63.46 55.96
N LEU A 157 -63.30 64.41 55.03
CA LEU A 157 -62.30 64.77 54.02
C LEU A 157 -61.01 65.31 54.65
N ALA A 158 -61.09 66.05 55.76
CA ALA A 158 -59.92 66.49 56.52
C ALA A 158 -59.10 65.31 57.07
N ARG A 159 -59.77 64.33 57.70
CA ARG A 159 -59.13 63.11 58.22
C ARG A 159 -58.49 62.26 57.13
N GLU A 160 -59.10 62.17 55.94
CA GLU A 160 -58.51 61.49 54.78
C GLU A 160 -57.23 62.18 54.30
N LEU A 161 -57.21 63.51 54.25
CA LEU A 161 -56.01 64.29 53.89
C LEU A 161 -54.89 64.14 54.94
N GLU A 162 -55.20 64.19 56.23
CA GLU A 162 -54.22 63.96 57.32
C GLU A 162 -53.64 62.54 57.27
N ALA A 163 -54.48 61.52 57.06
CA ALA A 163 -54.03 60.14 56.91
C ALA A 163 -53.10 59.94 55.69
N LEU A 164 -53.39 60.62 54.57
CA LEU A 164 -52.53 60.61 53.39
C LEU A 164 -51.19 61.31 53.64
N GLN A 165 -51.16 62.44 54.37
CA GLN A 165 -49.92 63.13 54.75
C GLN A 165 -49.03 62.23 55.62
N LEU A 166 -49.58 61.65 56.69
CA LEU A 166 -48.84 60.71 57.56
C LEU A 166 -48.31 59.49 56.80
N SER A 167 -49.05 59.00 55.78
CA SER A 167 -48.59 57.92 54.90
C SER A 167 -47.39 58.32 54.03
N MET A 168 -47.27 59.59 53.66
CA MET A 168 -46.17 60.13 52.87
C MET A 168 -44.91 60.35 53.73
N ASP A 169 -45.04 60.88 54.94
CA ASP A 169 -43.90 61.01 55.87
C ASP A 169 -43.29 59.64 56.22
N LEU A 170 -44.14 58.63 56.48
CA LEU A 170 -43.72 57.25 56.69
C LEU A 170 -43.08 56.62 55.45
N ARG A 171 -43.44 57.07 54.24
CA ARG A 171 -42.83 56.65 52.98
C ARG A 171 -41.46 57.32 52.79
N GLU A 172 -41.33 58.60 53.11
CA GLU A 172 -40.05 59.31 53.08
C GLU A 172 -39.04 58.74 54.07
N GLY A 173 -39.46 58.46 55.31
CA GLY A 173 -38.60 57.82 56.32
C GLY A 173 -37.96 56.53 55.78
N ARG A 174 -38.79 55.62 55.26
CA ARG A 174 -38.32 54.36 54.64
C ARG A 174 -37.41 54.57 53.43
N ILE A 175 -37.58 55.65 52.67
CA ILE A 175 -36.70 55.99 51.54
C ILE A 175 -35.34 56.50 52.05
N ARG A 176 -35.33 57.36 53.08
CA ARG A 176 -34.11 57.87 53.73
C ARG A 176 -33.31 56.73 54.38
N GLU A 177 -33.97 55.81 55.09
CA GLU A 177 -33.38 54.59 55.64
C GLU A 177 -32.77 53.70 54.55
N ARG A 178 -33.53 53.39 53.48
CA ARG A 178 -33.03 52.59 52.35
C ARG A 178 -31.83 53.24 51.67
N HIS A 179 -31.83 54.57 51.52
CA HIS A 179 -30.68 55.30 50.99
C HIS A 179 -29.47 55.24 51.93
N GLY A 180 -29.69 55.31 53.25
CA GLY A 180 -28.65 55.08 54.26
C GLY A 180 -28.01 53.70 54.14
N ASN A 181 -28.83 52.65 54.11
CA ASN A 181 -28.38 51.26 54.03
C ASN A 181 -27.68 50.95 52.69
N LEU A 182 -28.15 51.54 51.58
CA LEU A 182 -27.46 51.44 50.28
C LEU A 182 -26.15 52.23 50.26
N LYS A 183 -26.01 53.30 51.06
CA LYS A 183 -24.75 54.03 51.21
C LYS A 183 -23.75 53.24 52.07
N SER A 184 -24.16 52.68 53.21
CA SER A 184 -23.28 51.86 54.06
C SER A 184 -22.79 50.62 53.32
N ALA A 185 -23.68 49.87 52.66
CA ALA A 185 -23.29 48.69 51.86
C ALA A 185 -22.30 49.04 50.72
N ARG A 186 -22.45 50.21 50.08
CA ARG A 186 -21.50 50.72 49.08
C ARG A 186 -20.17 51.18 49.66
N GLU A 187 -20.13 51.58 50.93
CA GLU A 187 -18.90 51.95 51.65
C GLU A 187 -18.20 50.70 52.21
N GLU A 188 -18.95 49.69 52.66
CA GLU A 188 -18.46 48.36 53.02
C GLU A 188 -17.83 47.64 51.82
N GLN A 189 -18.49 47.63 50.66
CA GLN A 189 -17.91 47.09 49.42
C GLN A 189 -16.62 47.82 49.02
N ARG A 190 -16.54 49.16 49.19
CA ARG A 190 -15.29 49.91 48.96
C ARG A 190 -14.19 49.54 49.95
N LYS A 191 -14.52 49.32 51.23
CA LYS A 191 -13.55 48.86 52.24
C LYS A 191 -13.00 47.49 51.89
N LEU A 192 -13.87 46.51 51.59
CA LEU A 192 -13.46 45.17 51.16
C LEU A 192 -12.58 45.18 49.90
N ILE A 193 -12.92 46.00 48.89
CA ILE A 193 -12.10 46.17 47.69
C ILE A 193 -10.76 46.83 48.02
N ALA A 194 -10.73 47.86 48.89
CA ALA A 194 -9.49 48.49 49.33
C ALA A 194 -8.60 47.52 50.14
N GLU A 195 -9.18 46.71 51.02
CA GLU A 195 -8.50 45.67 51.79
C GLU A 195 -7.92 44.58 50.88
N GLN A 196 -8.68 44.12 49.87
CA GLN A 196 -8.19 43.17 48.86
C GLN A 196 -7.05 43.75 48.02
N LEU A 197 -7.16 45.00 47.56
CA LEU A 197 -6.12 45.67 46.79
C LEU A 197 -4.87 45.95 47.64
N LEU A 198 -5.03 46.32 48.91
CA LEU A 198 -3.93 46.45 49.87
C LEU A 198 -3.25 45.10 50.14
N TYR A 199 -4.02 44.02 50.27
CA TYR A 199 -3.50 42.66 50.44
C TYR A 199 -2.74 42.17 49.20
N GLU A 200 -3.27 42.38 47.99
CA GLU A 200 -2.55 42.08 46.75
C GLU A 200 -1.28 42.92 46.59
N HIS A 201 -1.34 44.22 46.90
CA HIS A 201 -0.20 45.13 46.84
C HIS A 201 0.88 44.72 47.87
N TRP A 202 0.48 44.31 49.07
CA TRP A 202 1.36 43.74 50.07
C TRP A 202 1.97 42.42 49.58
N LYS A 203 1.15 41.48 49.06
CA LYS A 203 1.62 40.18 48.55
C LYS A 203 2.68 40.35 47.47
N LYS A 204 2.42 41.20 46.47
CA LYS A 204 3.30 41.47 45.33
C LYS A 204 4.60 42.19 45.72
N ASN A 205 4.57 43.00 46.79
CA ASN A 205 5.74 43.78 47.22
C ASN A 205 6.57 43.14 48.35
N HIS A 206 6.02 42.19 49.12
CA HIS A 206 6.74 41.58 50.23
C HIS A 206 7.97 40.79 49.72
N PRO A 207 9.22 41.10 50.15
CA PRO A 207 10.43 40.46 49.65
C PRO A 207 10.40 38.94 49.77
N ARG A 208 10.15 38.41 50.98
CA ARG A 208 10.04 36.96 51.25
C ARG A 208 9.04 36.21 50.36
N LEU A 209 7.94 36.83 49.93
CA LEU A 209 6.98 36.16 49.05
C LEU A 209 7.51 36.08 47.61
N ARG A 210 8.20 37.12 47.13
CA ARG A 210 8.92 37.09 45.84
C ARG A 210 10.11 36.13 45.85
N GLU A 211 10.81 36.01 46.98
CA GLU A 211 11.86 34.99 47.19
C GLU A 211 11.26 33.58 47.04
N ILE A 212 10.16 33.28 47.74
CA ILE A 212 9.45 31.99 47.68
C ILE A 212 8.88 31.72 46.27
N GLU A 213 8.21 32.68 45.64
CA GLU A 213 7.70 32.53 44.27
C GLU A 213 8.87 32.27 43.28
N SER A 214 10.03 32.90 43.47
CA SER A 214 11.24 32.60 42.68
C SER A 214 11.83 31.21 42.96
N ALA A 215 11.75 30.72 44.20
CA ALA A 215 12.25 29.41 44.59
C ALA A 215 11.38 28.29 44.00
N LEU A 216 10.05 28.39 44.13
CA LEU A 216 9.09 27.47 43.52
C LEU A 216 9.22 27.46 41.98
N HIS A 217 9.47 28.62 41.36
CA HIS A 217 9.73 28.67 39.92
C HIS A 217 11.05 27.97 39.53
N LYS A 218 12.13 28.16 40.30
CA LYS A 218 13.40 27.44 40.09
C LYS A 218 13.22 25.93 40.26
N GLU A 219 12.51 25.49 41.30
CA GLU A 219 12.20 24.06 41.51
C GLU A 219 11.37 23.49 40.36
N HIS A 220 10.37 24.22 39.85
CA HIS A 220 9.60 23.81 38.68
C HIS A 220 10.48 23.66 37.42
N VAL A 221 11.41 24.60 37.16
CA VAL A 221 12.36 24.51 36.04
C VAL A 221 13.34 23.35 36.23
N ILE A 222 13.90 23.17 37.43
CA ILE A 222 14.79 22.04 37.75
C ILE A 222 14.07 20.70 37.55
N ASN A 223 12.81 20.60 37.97
CA ASN A 223 12.03 19.37 37.83
C ASN A 223 11.61 19.13 36.37
N SER A 224 11.30 20.16 35.58
CA SER A 224 11.04 19.99 34.15
C SER A 224 12.31 19.59 33.37
N TRP A 225 13.47 20.11 33.76
CA TRP A 225 14.77 19.69 33.21
C TRP A 225 15.11 18.25 33.57
N LYS A 226 14.86 17.79 34.81
CA LYS A 226 15.02 16.38 35.20
C LYS A 226 14.13 15.46 34.36
N MET A 227 12.85 15.79 34.22
CA MET A 227 11.92 15.04 33.37
C MET A 227 12.37 15.01 31.90
N GLN A 228 12.99 16.08 31.40
CA GLN A 228 13.58 16.13 30.05
C GLN A 228 14.86 15.27 29.93
N GLU A 229 15.71 15.25 30.97
CA GLU A 229 16.92 14.44 31.04
C GLU A 229 16.61 12.94 31.15
N GLU A 230 15.63 12.58 31.99
CA GLU A 230 15.08 11.22 32.10
C GLU A 230 14.42 10.78 30.79
N GLY A 231 13.64 11.66 30.14
CA GLY A 231 13.06 11.40 28.82
C GLY A 231 14.10 11.20 27.72
N LYS A 232 15.23 11.94 27.74
CA LYS A 232 16.36 11.70 26.83
C LYS A 232 17.02 10.35 27.08
N LYS A 233 17.33 10.01 28.32
CA LYS A 233 17.93 8.71 28.70
C LYS A 233 17.05 7.53 28.29
N GLN A 234 15.73 7.67 28.39
CA GLN A 234 14.78 6.66 27.89
C GLN A 234 14.83 6.53 26.37
N GLN A 235 14.87 7.65 25.63
CA GLN A 235 15.01 7.64 24.16
C GLN A 235 16.37 7.09 23.69
N GLU A 236 17.45 7.35 24.44
CA GLU A 236 18.79 6.82 24.18
C GLU A 236 18.82 5.30 24.42
N ALA A 237 18.22 4.82 25.52
CA ALA A 237 18.07 3.39 25.78
C ALA A 237 17.22 2.67 24.71
N THR A 238 16.12 3.24 24.23
CA THR A 238 15.34 2.64 23.14
C THR A 238 16.11 2.61 21.82
N LYS A 239 16.87 3.66 21.49
CA LYS A 239 17.74 3.68 20.30
C LYS A 239 18.87 2.67 20.41
N GLU A 240 19.45 2.48 21.59
CA GLU A 240 20.42 1.42 21.84
C GLU A 240 19.81 0.03 21.64
N GLU A 241 18.59 -0.22 22.09
CA GLU A 241 17.88 -1.49 21.83
C GLU A 241 17.57 -1.68 20.35
N GLU A 242 17.16 -0.63 19.63
CA GLU A 242 16.91 -0.66 18.19
C GLU A 242 18.22 -0.93 17.41
N ASN A 243 19.30 -0.23 17.73
CA ASN A 243 20.63 -0.49 17.15
C ASN A 243 21.06 -1.94 17.40
N LYS A 244 20.94 -2.45 18.62
CA LYS A 244 21.26 -3.86 18.95
C LYS A 244 20.38 -4.84 18.16
N ARG A 245 19.12 -4.50 17.84
CA ARG A 245 18.26 -5.33 16.98
C ARG A 245 18.74 -5.30 15.52
N TYR A 246 19.05 -4.12 14.98
CA TYR A 246 19.59 -3.97 13.62
C TYR A 246 20.97 -4.65 13.45
N GLU A 247 21.85 -4.55 14.44
CA GLU A 247 23.12 -5.29 14.50
C GLU A 247 22.89 -6.81 14.46
N ASN A 248 21.94 -7.32 15.25
CA ASN A 248 21.57 -8.74 15.24
C ASN A 248 20.84 -9.18 13.95
N GLU A 249 20.22 -8.26 13.20
CA GLU A 249 19.65 -8.53 11.88
C GLU A 249 20.74 -8.55 10.80
N TYR A 250 21.68 -7.61 10.84
CA TYR A 250 22.85 -7.57 9.97
C TYR A 250 23.77 -8.78 10.18
N GLU A 251 24.05 -9.15 11.44
CA GLU A 251 24.77 -10.38 11.81
C GLU A 251 24.10 -11.63 11.23
N ARG A 252 22.77 -11.76 11.35
CA ARG A 252 22.02 -12.88 10.76
C ARG A 252 22.10 -12.89 9.24
N ALA A 253 21.82 -11.76 8.57
CA ALA A 253 21.90 -11.65 7.12
C ALA A 253 23.31 -11.97 6.59
N ARG A 254 24.37 -11.53 7.30
CA ARG A 254 25.77 -11.83 6.98
C ARG A 254 26.09 -13.31 7.16
N ARG A 255 25.62 -13.96 8.23
CA ARG A 255 25.80 -15.40 8.46
C ARG A 255 25.07 -16.22 7.40
N GLU A 256 23.81 -15.90 7.11
CA GLU A 256 23.05 -16.56 6.04
C GLU A 256 23.69 -16.36 4.66
N ALA A 257 24.24 -15.19 4.35
CA ALA A 257 24.96 -14.95 3.10
C ALA A 257 26.21 -15.81 2.99
N LEU A 258 26.99 -15.93 4.07
CA LEU A 258 28.16 -16.83 4.13
C LEU A 258 27.76 -18.31 4.05
N GLU A 259 26.62 -18.71 4.61
CA GLU A 259 26.09 -20.07 4.51
C GLU A 259 25.56 -20.39 3.11
N ARG A 260 24.92 -19.43 2.42
CA ARG A 260 24.54 -19.54 1.00
C ARG A 260 25.77 -19.72 0.11
N MET A 261 26.80 -18.87 0.28
CA MET A 261 28.07 -18.99 -0.45
C MET A 261 28.72 -20.36 -0.23
N LYS A 262 28.82 -20.83 1.02
CA LYS A 262 29.34 -22.17 1.34
C LYS A 262 28.52 -23.30 0.70
N ALA A 263 27.18 -23.22 0.76
CA ALA A 263 26.31 -24.23 0.15
C ALA A 263 26.43 -24.25 -1.38
N GLU A 264 26.69 -23.12 -2.02
CA GLU A 264 27.02 -23.06 -3.45
C GLU A 264 28.42 -23.61 -3.75
N GLU A 265 29.42 -23.30 -2.93
CA GLU A 265 30.77 -23.88 -3.05
C GLU A 265 30.76 -25.40 -2.86
N GLU A 266 30.02 -25.91 -1.87
CA GLU A 266 29.83 -27.34 -1.62
C GLU A 266 29.10 -28.03 -2.79
N ARG A 267 28.08 -27.39 -3.37
CA ARG A 267 27.41 -27.88 -4.60
C ARG A 267 28.37 -27.96 -5.77
N ARG A 268 29.10 -26.88 -6.07
CA ARG A 268 30.12 -26.86 -7.14
C ARG A 268 31.22 -27.90 -6.90
N GLN A 269 31.61 -28.15 -5.65
CA GLN A 269 32.54 -29.23 -5.30
C GLN A 269 31.95 -30.63 -5.50
N LEU A 270 30.66 -30.85 -5.24
CA LEU A 270 29.98 -32.13 -5.49
C LEU A 270 29.78 -32.36 -6.99
N GLU A 271 29.36 -31.33 -7.73
CA GLU A 271 29.23 -31.33 -9.19
C GLU A 271 30.60 -31.62 -9.84
N GLY A 272 31.67 -30.94 -9.40
CA GLY A 272 33.03 -31.19 -9.87
C GLY A 272 33.57 -32.59 -9.52
N LYS A 273 33.16 -33.18 -8.38
CA LYS A 273 33.48 -34.59 -8.05
C LYS A 273 32.75 -35.56 -8.97
N LEU A 274 31.45 -35.36 -9.21
CA LEU A 274 30.66 -36.19 -10.12
C LEU A 274 31.17 -36.11 -11.57
N GLN A 275 31.56 -34.91 -12.01
CA GLN A 275 32.25 -34.72 -13.30
C GLN A 275 33.59 -35.47 -13.35
N ALA A 276 34.43 -35.34 -12.32
CA ALA A 276 35.70 -36.05 -12.24
C ALA A 276 35.54 -37.57 -12.21
N GLU A 277 34.54 -38.09 -11.49
CA GLU A 277 34.19 -39.52 -11.46
C GLU A 277 33.71 -40.03 -12.84
N ALA A 278 32.89 -39.26 -13.55
CA ALA A 278 32.47 -39.58 -14.92
C ALA A 278 33.66 -39.57 -15.91
N LEU A 279 34.55 -38.59 -15.81
CA LEU A 279 35.79 -38.54 -16.62
C LEU A 279 36.74 -39.71 -16.29
N LEU A 280 36.83 -40.12 -15.02
CA LEU A 280 37.58 -41.31 -14.61
C LEU A 280 36.97 -42.59 -15.20
N GLN A 281 35.64 -42.74 -15.20
CA GLN A 281 34.94 -43.87 -15.83
C GLN A 281 35.23 -43.92 -17.34
N GLN A 282 35.10 -42.81 -18.06
CA GLN A 282 35.46 -42.73 -19.49
C GLN A 282 36.94 -43.08 -19.75
N MET A 283 37.85 -42.64 -18.88
CA MET A 283 39.27 -43.00 -18.95
C MET A 283 39.53 -44.47 -18.61
N GLU A 284 38.69 -45.14 -17.83
CA GLU A 284 38.77 -46.58 -17.57
C GLU A 284 38.17 -47.41 -18.70
N GLU A 285 37.06 -46.97 -19.30
CA GLU A 285 36.52 -47.54 -20.54
C GLU A 285 37.54 -47.48 -21.68
N LEU A 286 38.24 -46.36 -21.86
CA LEU A 286 39.35 -46.27 -22.82
C LEU A 286 40.46 -47.28 -22.53
N LYS A 287 40.90 -47.43 -21.27
CA LYS A 287 41.89 -48.46 -20.87
C LYS A 287 41.38 -49.89 -21.10
N LEU A 288 40.07 -50.13 -21.01
CA LEU A 288 39.46 -51.43 -21.34
C LEU A 288 39.44 -51.66 -22.86
N LYS A 289 39.07 -50.66 -23.67
CA LYS A 289 39.12 -50.71 -25.14
C LYS A 289 40.55 -50.88 -25.66
N GLU A 290 41.55 -50.32 -25.00
CA GLU A 290 42.96 -50.60 -25.33
C GLU A 290 43.35 -52.05 -25.03
N LYS A 291 42.93 -52.60 -23.88
CA LYS A 291 43.14 -54.03 -23.57
C LYS A 291 42.45 -54.92 -24.60
N GLU A 292 41.22 -54.61 -24.99
CA GLU A 292 40.48 -55.31 -26.07
C GLU A 292 41.22 -55.24 -27.40
N ALA A 293 41.70 -54.06 -27.82
CA ALA A 293 42.50 -53.92 -29.03
C ALA A 293 43.79 -54.77 -29.01
N THR A 294 44.45 -54.93 -27.84
CA THR A 294 45.60 -55.86 -27.73
C THR A 294 45.20 -57.35 -27.80
N LYS A 295 43.98 -57.72 -27.38
CA LYS A 295 43.45 -59.10 -27.55
C LYS A 295 43.17 -59.37 -29.02
N LEU A 296 42.41 -58.48 -29.66
CA LEU A 296 42.04 -58.58 -31.08
C LEU A 296 43.27 -58.67 -32.00
N LYS A 297 44.34 -57.91 -31.73
CA LYS A 297 45.61 -58.02 -32.45
C LYS A 297 46.29 -59.39 -32.27
N LYS A 298 46.35 -59.92 -31.04
CA LYS A 298 46.91 -61.27 -30.77
C LYS A 298 46.09 -62.38 -31.43
N GLU A 299 44.77 -62.24 -31.47
CA GLU A 299 43.88 -63.14 -32.21
C GLU A 299 44.15 -63.09 -33.72
N GLN A 300 44.27 -61.88 -34.30
CA GLN A 300 44.63 -61.69 -35.70
C GLN A 300 45.99 -62.33 -36.03
N GLU A 301 47.02 -62.11 -35.21
CA GLU A 301 48.33 -62.76 -35.36
C GLU A 301 48.22 -64.29 -35.32
N ASN A 302 47.41 -64.84 -34.41
CA ASN A 302 47.24 -66.29 -34.28
C ASN A 302 46.44 -66.91 -35.43
N LEU A 303 45.47 -66.19 -35.99
CA LEU A 303 44.76 -66.57 -37.22
C LEU A 303 45.70 -66.52 -38.44
N LEU A 304 46.61 -65.54 -38.50
CA LEU A 304 47.65 -65.47 -39.54
C LEU A 304 48.66 -66.63 -39.43
N LYS A 305 49.11 -66.98 -38.22
CA LYS A 305 49.97 -68.17 -37.98
C LYS A 305 49.28 -69.44 -38.48
N GLN A 306 48.01 -69.67 -38.11
CA GLN A 306 47.23 -70.82 -38.59
C GLN A 306 47.05 -70.84 -40.12
N ARG A 307 46.92 -69.68 -40.75
CA ARG A 307 46.89 -69.58 -42.22
C ARG A 307 48.22 -70.01 -42.84
N TRP A 308 49.34 -69.49 -42.34
CA TRP A 308 50.68 -69.81 -42.85
C TRP A 308 51.03 -71.29 -42.62
N GLU A 309 50.59 -71.87 -41.51
CA GLU A 309 50.71 -73.31 -41.22
C GLU A 309 49.96 -74.17 -42.27
N LEU A 310 48.77 -73.76 -42.70
CA LEU A 310 47.99 -74.44 -43.74
C LEU A 310 48.62 -74.27 -45.12
N GLU A 311 49.03 -73.06 -45.48
CA GLU A 311 49.73 -72.78 -46.75
C GLU A 311 51.02 -73.61 -46.85
N ARG A 312 51.79 -73.74 -45.75
CA ARG A 312 52.95 -74.64 -45.65
C ARG A 312 52.59 -76.12 -45.79
N LEU A 313 51.49 -76.59 -45.18
CA LEU A 313 51.03 -77.98 -45.32
C LEU A 313 50.57 -78.30 -46.75
N GLU A 314 49.94 -77.34 -47.42
CA GLU A 314 49.59 -77.44 -48.84
C GLU A 314 50.81 -77.49 -49.75
N GLU A 315 51.81 -76.63 -49.51
CA GLU A 315 53.08 -76.66 -50.24
C GLU A 315 53.82 -77.98 -50.04
N ALA A 316 53.88 -78.50 -48.80
CA ALA A 316 54.45 -79.81 -48.53
C ALA A 316 53.69 -80.93 -49.29
N ARG A 317 52.36 -80.88 -49.38
CA ARG A 317 51.57 -81.81 -50.21
C ARG A 317 51.92 -81.68 -51.69
N LYS A 318 51.97 -80.45 -52.22
CA LYS A 318 52.31 -80.15 -53.63
C LYS A 318 53.72 -80.66 -53.98
N GLN A 319 54.70 -80.46 -53.09
CA GLN A 319 56.07 -80.98 -53.23
C GLN A 319 56.10 -82.51 -53.22
N MET A 320 55.39 -83.17 -52.30
CA MET A 320 55.32 -84.64 -52.25
C MET A 320 54.61 -85.25 -53.46
N ALA A 321 53.59 -84.59 -54.01
CA ALA A 321 52.95 -85.00 -55.26
C ALA A 321 53.90 -84.87 -56.46
N ALA A 322 54.59 -83.73 -56.60
CA ALA A 322 55.58 -83.51 -57.65
C ALA A 322 56.79 -84.45 -57.54
N PHE A 323 57.19 -84.84 -56.32
CA PHE A 323 58.22 -85.86 -56.12
C PHE A 323 57.76 -87.24 -56.60
N ARG A 324 56.52 -87.66 -56.28
CA ARG A 324 55.95 -88.92 -56.78
C ARG A 324 55.94 -88.96 -58.30
N GLN A 325 55.41 -87.92 -58.96
CA GLN A 325 55.42 -87.78 -60.42
C GLN A 325 56.83 -87.89 -61.01
N LYS A 326 57.84 -87.25 -60.40
CA LYS A 326 59.25 -87.40 -60.82
C LYS A 326 59.77 -88.82 -60.66
N THR A 327 59.37 -89.55 -59.62
CA THR A 327 59.75 -90.97 -59.46
C THR A 327 59.03 -91.90 -60.42
N GLU A 328 57.77 -91.61 -60.78
CA GLU A 328 56.98 -92.36 -61.75
C GLU A 328 57.56 -92.20 -63.17
N LEU A 329 57.81 -90.95 -63.59
CA LEU A 329 58.54 -90.63 -64.83
C LEU A 329 59.95 -91.23 -64.85
N GLY A 330 60.66 -91.20 -63.72
CA GLY A 330 61.99 -91.81 -63.58
C GLY A 330 61.99 -93.33 -63.72
N ARG A 331 60.91 -94.03 -63.32
CA ARG A 331 60.73 -95.47 -63.59
C ARG A 331 60.45 -95.73 -65.06
N PHE A 332 59.56 -94.94 -65.67
CA PHE A 332 59.20 -95.05 -67.09
C PHE A 332 60.41 -94.87 -68.02
N LEU A 333 61.22 -93.83 -67.81
CA LEU A 333 62.43 -93.58 -68.59
C LEU A 333 63.48 -94.70 -68.43
N ARG A 334 63.65 -95.24 -67.22
CA ARG A 334 64.52 -96.41 -66.97
C ARG A 334 64.02 -97.65 -67.71
N HIS A 335 62.71 -97.89 -67.72
CA HIS A 335 62.13 -99.01 -68.47
C HIS A 335 62.38 -98.87 -69.98
N GLN A 336 62.15 -97.69 -70.56
CA GLN A 336 62.44 -97.42 -71.97
C GLN A 336 63.93 -97.62 -72.31
N TYR A 337 64.84 -97.10 -71.48
CA TYR A 337 66.28 -97.26 -71.69
C TYR A 337 66.73 -98.72 -71.56
N ASN A 338 66.20 -99.46 -70.58
CA ASN A 338 66.48 -100.90 -70.43
C ASN A 338 65.97 -101.70 -71.63
N VAL A 339 64.80 -101.36 -72.21
CA VAL A 339 64.30 -102.00 -73.44
C VAL A 339 65.21 -101.69 -74.64
N GLN A 340 65.78 -100.48 -74.73
CA GLN A 340 66.76 -100.14 -75.77
C GLN A 340 68.09 -100.89 -75.58
N LEU A 341 68.61 -100.98 -74.35
CA LEU A 341 69.81 -101.77 -74.05
C LEU A 341 69.60 -103.25 -74.36
N ASN A 342 68.46 -103.84 -73.95
CA ASN A 342 68.15 -105.24 -74.21
C ASN A 342 68.13 -105.54 -75.72
N ARG A 343 67.57 -104.65 -76.55
CA ARG A 343 67.62 -104.76 -78.02
C ARG A 343 69.04 -104.73 -78.56
N ARG A 344 69.92 -103.84 -78.04
CA ARG A 344 71.32 -103.80 -78.52
C ARG A 344 72.14 -105.00 -78.03
N THR A 345 71.87 -105.54 -76.84
CA THR A 345 72.51 -106.79 -76.40
C THR A 345 72.02 -108.00 -77.18
N GLN A 346 70.74 -108.05 -77.57
CA GLN A 346 70.21 -109.09 -78.47
C GLN A 346 70.90 -109.03 -79.84
N GLN A 347 71.05 -107.84 -80.44
CA GLN A 347 71.81 -107.68 -81.69
C GLN A 347 73.27 -108.16 -81.55
N ILE A 348 73.95 -107.84 -80.45
CA ILE A 348 75.33 -108.30 -80.22
C ILE A 348 75.39 -109.82 -80.00
N GLN A 349 74.36 -110.43 -79.42
CA GLN A 349 74.24 -111.89 -79.31
C GLN A 349 74.02 -112.54 -80.69
N GLU A 350 73.17 -111.95 -81.53
CA GLU A 350 72.92 -112.38 -82.92
C GLU A 350 74.18 -112.23 -83.79
N GLU A 351 74.92 -111.12 -83.66
CA GLU A 351 76.22 -110.85 -84.29
C GLU A 351 77.24 -111.95 -83.88
N LEU A 352 77.41 -112.22 -82.57
CA LEU A 352 78.34 -113.24 -82.06
C LEU A 352 77.90 -114.67 -82.39
N GLU A 353 76.60 -114.96 -82.50
CA GLU A 353 76.12 -116.25 -82.96
C GLU A 353 76.38 -116.46 -84.46
N ALA A 354 76.31 -115.41 -85.29
CA ALA A 354 76.71 -115.50 -86.69
C ALA A 354 78.21 -115.81 -86.82
N ASP A 355 79.07 -115.11 -86.08
CA ASP A 355 80.52 -115.40 -86.04
C ASP A 355 80.80 -116.83 -85.55
N LYS A 356 80.09 -117.29 -84.52
CA LYS A 356 80.18 -118.69 -84.05
C LYS A 356 79.78 -119.68 -85.14
N ARG A 357 78.70 -119.43 -85.89
CA ARG A 357 78.26 -120.28 -87.01
C ARG A 357 79.30 -120.30 -88.14
N ILE A 358 79.99 -119.19 -88.40
CA ILE A 358 81.12 -119.14 -89.36
C ILE A 358 82.28 -120.03 -88.88
N LEU A 359 82.67 -119.94 -87.60
CA LEU A 359 83.72 -120.80 -87.02
C LEU A 359 83.32 -122.29 -87.03
N GLN A 360 82.06 -122.61 -86.74
CA GLN A 360 81.54 -123.98 -86.85
C GLN A 360 81.60 -124.48 -88.30
N ALA A 361 81.23 -123.64 -89.28
CA ALA A 361 81.35 -123.96 -90.70
C ALA A 361 82.80 -123.99 -91.23
N LEU A 362 83.82 -123.67 -90.41
CA LEU A 362 85.23 -123.96 -90.69
C LEU A 362 85.65 -125.29 -90.05
N LEU A 363 85.31 -125.49 -88.77
CA LEU A 363 85.55 -126.75 -88.05
C LEU A 363 84.88 -127.94 -88.73
N GLU A 364 83.67 -127.80 -89.27
CA GLU A 364 82.98 -128.87 -90.01
C GLU A 364 83.74 -129.29 -91.28
N LYS A 365 84.47 -128.36 -91.91
CA LYS A 365 85.36 -128.66 -93.06
C LYS A 365 86.68 -129.30 -92.60
N GLU A 366 87.18 -128.96 -91.42
CA GLU A 366 88.33 -129.64 -90.81
C GLU A 366 87.96 -131.07 -90.35
N ASP A 367 86.73 -131.27 -89.86
CA ASP A 367 86.16 -132.58 -89.53
C ASP A 367 85.88 -133.42 -90.79
N GLU A 368 85.44 -132.82 -91.90
CA GLU A 368 85.26 -133.53 -93.18
C GLU A 368 86.55 -134.19 -93.67
N ASN A 369 87.71 -133.56 -93.42
CA ASN A 369 89.02 -134.18 -93.67
C ASN A 369 89.33 -135.35 -92.72
N GLN A 370 88.72 -135.42 -91.54
CA GLN A 370 88.93 -136.48 -90.53
C GLN A 370 87.90 -137.63 -90.64
N ARG A 371 86.71 -137.38 -91.19
CA ARG A 371 85.59 -138.34 -91.28
C ARG A 371 85.90 -139.59 -92.12
N MET A 372 86.93 -139.55 -92.97
CA MET A 372 87.39 -140.66 -93.83
C MET A 372 87.82 -141.96 -93.08
N HIS A 373 87.84 -141.98 -91.75
CA HIS A 373 88.43 -143.07 -90.96
C HIS A 373 87.48 -143.92 -90.08
N LEU A 374 86.18 -143.59 -89.92
CA LEU A 374 85.36 -144.15 -88.80
C LEU A 374 83.97 -144.74 -89.16
N ALA A 375 83.79 -145.25 -90.38
CA ALA A 375 82.53 -145.76 -90.96
C ALA A 375 81.90 -147.04 -90.33
N LYS A 376 82.01 -147.23 -89.01
CA LYS A 376 81.32 -148.27 -88.23
C LYS A 376 80.71 -147.80 -86.89
N LYS A 377 80.88 -146.52 -86.53
CA LYS A 377 80.15 -145.91 -85.40
C LYS A 377 78.80 -145.30 -85.83
N GLU A 378 78.62 -145.10 -87.13
CA GLU A 378 77.59 -144.25 -87.72
C GLU A 378 76.15 -144.77 -87.52
N GLN A 379 75.93 -146.08 -87.58
CA GLN A 379 74.57 -146.64 -87.49
C GLN A 379 73.95 -146.44 -86.10
N ALA A 380 74.69 -146.75 -85.02
CA ALA A 380 74.24 -146.48 -83.65
C ALA A 380 74.13 -144.97 -83.35
N LEU A 381 74.90 -144.12 -84.05
CA LEU A 381 74.76 -142.66 -83.99
C LEU A 381 73.52 -142.17 -84.76
N ALA A 382 73.13 -142.82 -85.85
CA ALA A 382 71.97 -142.46 -86.67
C ALA A 382 70.64 -142.73 -85.94
N ASP A 383 70.47 -143.92 -85.35
CA ASP A 383 69.25 -144.24 -84.58
C ASP A 383 69.12 -143.34 -83.34
N ALA A 384 70.25 -143.06 -82.67
CA ALA A 384 70.29 -142.11 -81.56
C ALA A 384 70.02 -140.67 -82.01
N ALA A 385 70.48 -140.27 -83.20
CA ALA A 385 70.21 -138.95 -83.77
C ALA A 385 68.73 -138.79 -84.18
N TRP A 386 68.09 -139.82 -84.72
CA TRP A 386 66.67 -139.79 -85.08
C TRP A 386 65.77 -139.67 -83.82
N MET A 387 66.01 -140.51 -82.80
CA MET A 387 65.27 -140.38 -81.53
C MET A 387 65.52 -139.02 -80.87
N LYS A 388 66.75 -138.49 -80.95
CA LYS A 388 67.08 -137.14 -80.49
C LYS A 388 66.28 -136.08 -81.25
N GLN A 389 66.19 -136.14 -82.58
CA GLN A 389 65.43 -135.19 -83.40
C GLN A 389 63.94 -135.18 -83.03
N VAL A 390 63.30 -136.35 -82.91
CA VAL A 390 61.88 -136.43 -82.52
C VAL A 390 61.63 -135.88 -81.12
N ILE A 391 62.55 -136.08 -80.18
CA ILE A 391 62.48 -135.49 -78.83
C ILE A 391 62.71 -133.96 -78.89
N GLU A 392 63.64 -133.48 -79.71
CA GLU A 392 63.90 -132.06 -79.91
C GLU A 392 62.72 -131.33 -80.58
N GLU A 393 62.00 -131.98 -81.48
CA GLU A 393 60.76 -131.48 -82.10
C GLU A 393 59.60 -131.40 -81.09
N GLN A 394 59.38 -132.44 -80.28
CA GLN A 394 58.34 -132.40 -79.24
C GLN A 394 58.66 -131.33 -78.18
N LEU A 395 59.93 -131.20 -77.78
CA LEU A 395 60.39 -130.18 -76.85
C LEU A 395 60.23 -128.75 -77.41
N GLN A 396 60.31 -128.56 -78.73
CA GLN A 396 59.99 -127.29 -79.38
C GLN A 396 58.49 -126.96 -79.28
N LEU A 397 57.61 -127.92 -79.63
CA LEU A 397 56.16 -127.74 -79.55
C LEU A 397 55.66 -127.51 -78.11
N GLU A 398 56.30 -128.11 -77.10
CA GLU A 398 56.00 -127.83 -75.70
C GLU A 398 56.45 -126.42 -75.28
N ARG A 399 57.63 -125.96 -75.71
CA ARG A 399 58.09 -124.58 -75.47
C ARG A 399 57.21 -123.52 -76.14
N GLU A 400 56.67 -123.82 -77.33
CA GLU A 400 55.73 -122.93 -78.03
C GLU A 400 54.42 -122.80 -77.23
N ARG A 401 53.86 -123.92 -76.77
CA ARG A 401 52.67 -123.93 -75.89
C ARG A 401 52.93 -123.26 -74.54
N GLU A 402 54.09 -123.47 -73.93
CA GLU A 402 54.51 -122.75 -72.72
C GLU A 402 54.63 -121.24 -72.98
N ALA A 403 55.11 -120.82 -74.15
CA ALA A 403 55.19 -119.41 -74.52
C ALA A 403 53.81 -118.79 -74.76
N GLU A 404 52.89 -119.49 -75.43
CA GLU A 404 51.48 -119.09 -75.60
C GLU A 404 50.79 -118.93 -74.24
N LEU A 405 50.89 -119.92 -73.36
CA LEU A 405 50.35 -119.86 -72.00
C LEU A 405 50.98 -118.71 -71.18
N GLN A 406 52.29 -118.49 -71.30
CA GLN A 406 52.96 -117.34 -70.69
C GLN A 406 52.52 -116.00 -71.26
N LEU A 407 52.14 -115.91 -72.54
CA LEU A 407 51.62 -114.68 -73.15
C LEU A 407 50.22 -114.37 -72.60
N LEU A 408 49.31 -115.35 -72.58
CA LEU A 408 47.98 -115.22 -72.00
C LEU A 408 48.05 -114.80 -70.52
N LEU A 409 48.85 -115.49 -69.70
CA LEU A 409 49.06 -115.14 -68.29
C LEU A 409 49.67 -113.73 -68.10
N ARG A 410 50.52 -113.26 -69.03
CA ARG A 410 51.04 -111.88 -69.03
C ARG A 410 49.97 -110.86 -69.43
N GLU A 411 49.01 -111.22 -70.26
CA GLU A 411 47.97 -110.32 -70.76
C GLU A 411 46.81 -110.18 -69.77
N GLU A 412 46.36 -111.28 -69.18
CA GLU A 412 45.46 -111.27 -68.02
C GLU A 412 46.07 -110.46 -66.86
N ALA A 413 47.37 -110.63 -66.58
CA ALA A 413 48.07 -109.86 -65.56
C ALA A 413 48.15 -108.35 -65.89
N LYS A 414 48.37 -107.96 -67.15
CA LYS A 414 48.31 -106.53 -67.57
C LYS A 414 46.92 -105.95 -67.36
N GLU A 415 45.88 -106.60 -67.88
CA GLU A 415 44.50 -106.11 -67.75
C GLU A 415 44.09 -105.95 -66.28
N MET A 416 44.42 -106.94 -65.44
CA MET A 416 44.11 -106.88 -64.01
C MET A 416 44.94 -105.80 -63.29
N TRP A 417 46.18 -105.54 -63.75
CA TRP A 417 46.98 -104.43 -63.24
C TRP A 417 46.39 -103.07 -63.63
N GLU A 418 46.02 -102.86 -64.91
CA GLU A 418 45.41 -101.63 -65.40
C GLU A 418 44.08 -101.32 -64.69
N LYS A 419 43.25 -102.34 -64.46
CA LYS A 419 42.01 -102.22 -63.67
C LYS A 419 42.30 -101.73 -62.24
N ARG A 420 43.34 -102.28 -61.57
CA ARG A 420 43.77 -101.82 -60.24
C ARG A 420 44.41 -100.43 -60.26
N GLU A 421 45.19 -100.06 -61.27
CA GLU A 421 45.73 -98.71 -61.38
C GLU A 421 44.62 -97.67 -61.59
N ALA A 422 43.58 -98.00 -62.35
CA ALA A 422 42.40 -97.16 -62.54
C ALA A 422 41.60 -96.99 -61.24
N GLU A 423 41.35 -98.08 -60.48
CA GLU A 423 40.76 -98.01 -59.14
C GLU A 423 41.58 -97.10 -58.22
N TRP A 424 42.90 -97.32 -58.12
CA TRP A 424 43.79 -96.50 -57.31
C TRP A 424 43.90 -95.05 -57.80
N ALA A 425 43.71 -94.78 -59.09
CA ALA A 425 43.65 -93.42 -59.62
C ALA A 425 42.36 -92.71 -59.22
N GLN A 426 41.22 -93.41 -59.27
CA GLN A 426 39.94 -92.91 -58.77
C GLN A 426 40.00 -92.64 -57.27
N GLU A 427 40.50 -93.58 -56.46
CA GLU A 427 40.73 -93.40 -55.01
C GLU A 427 41.64 -92.19 -54.72
N ARG A 428 42.76 -92.05 -55.44
CA ARG A 428 43.66 -90.90 -55.31
C ARG A 428 42.91 -89.60 -55.60
N SER A 429 42.16 -89.53 -56.70
CA SER A 429 41.39 -88.33 -57.06
C SER A 429 40.31 -87.98 -56.02
N ALA A 430 39.65 -88.98 -55.41
CA ALA A 430 38.67 -88.76 -54.35
C ALA A 430 39.33 -88.26 -53.06
N ARG A 431 40.47 -88.85 -52.66
CA ARG A 431 41.28 -88.40 -51.51
C ARG A 431 41.88 -87.01 -51.72
N ASP A 432 42.18 -86.61 -52.95
CA ASP A 432 42.65 -85.26 -53.27
C ASP A 432 41.50 -84.23 -53.27
N ARG A 433 40.32 -84.57 -53.80
CA ARG A 433 39.11 -83.73 -53.73
C ARG A 433 38.70 -83.44 -52.28
N LEU A 434 38.45 -84.49 -51.48
CA LEU A 434 38.08 -84.37 -50.07
C LEU A 434 39.10 -83.56 -49.26
N MET A 435 40.39 -83.73 -49.54
CA MET A 435 41.44 -82.94 -48.88
C MET A 435 41.46 -81.48 -49.33
N SER A 436 41.17 -81.19 -50.61
CA SER A 436 41.01 -79.81 -51.08
C SER A 436 39.79 -79.12 -50.46
N GLU A 437 38.70 -79.84 -50.25
CA GLU A 437 37.49 -79.38 -49.55
C GLU A 437 37.78 -79.08 -48.07
N VAL A 438 38.48 -79.98 -47.36
CA VAL A 438 38.92 -79.75 -45.97
C VAL A 438 39.84 -78.54 -45.85
N LEU A 439 40.78 -78.38 -46.77
CA LEU A 439 41.74 -77.26 -46.77
C LEU A 439 41.05 -75.93 -47.09
N THR A 440 40.26 -75.85 -48.17
CA THR A 440 39.53 -74.64 -48.56
C THR A 440 38.48 -74.25 -47.53
N GLY A 441 37.73 -75.20 -46.97
CA GLY A 441 36.80 -74.95 -45.87
C GLY A 441 37.51 -74.43 -44.62
N ARG A 442 38.72 -74.92 -44.31
CA ARG A 442 39.52 -74.39 -43.20
C ARG A 442 40.09 -73.00 -43.50
N GLN A 443 40.52 -72.73 -44.73
CA GLN A 443 40.91 -71.38 -45.16
C GLN A 443 39.74 -70.40 -45.00
N GLN A 444 38.53 -70.79 -45.43
CA GLN A 444 37.30 -69.99 -45.28
C GLN A 444 37.01 -69.68 -43.80
N GLN A 445 37.01 -70.69 -42.92
CA GLN A 445 36.85 -70.47 -41.46
C GLN A 445 37.85 -69.47 -40.87
N ILE A 446 39.10 -69.42 -41.36
CA ILE A 446 40.11 -68.47 -40.89
C ILE A 446 39.87 -67.08 -41.50
N GLN A 447 39.47 -66.99 -42.77
CA GLN A 447 39.10 -65.73 -43.42
C GLN A 447 37.87 -65.10 -42.77
N GLU A 448 36.84 -65.88 -42.44
CA GLU A 448 35.65 -65.44 -41.69
C GLU A 448 36.02 -64.88 -40.32
N LYS A 449 36.87 -65.59 -39.57
CA LYS A 449 37.36 -65.12 -38.25
C LYS A 449 38.22 -63.86 -38.36
N LEU A 450 39.04 -63.74 -39.41
CA LEU A 450 39.78 -62.51 -39.71
C LEU A 450 38.85 -61.35 -40.07
N GLN A 451 37.73 -61.59 -40.78
CA GLN A 451 36.72 -60.56 -41.06
C GLN A 451 35.94 -60.16 -39.81
N GLN A 452 35.54 -61.11 -38.97
CA GLN A 452 34.88 -60.85 -37.69
C GLN A 452 35.78 -60.04 -36.75
N ASN A 453 37.05 -60.44 -36.61
CA ASN A 453 38.03 -59.72 -35.80
C ASN A 453 38.31 -58.31 -36.36
N ARG A 454 38.35 -58.11 -37.69
CA ARG A 454 38.41 -56.76 -38.30
C ARG A 454 37.21 -55.90 -37.94
N ARG A 455 35.97 -56.41 -38.05
CA ARG A 455 34.76 -55.67 -37.66
C ARG A 455 34.81 -55.27 -36.18
N ALA A 456 35.20 -56.19 -35.30
CA ALA A 456 35.38 -55.90 -33.88
C ALA A 456 36.49 -54.84 -33.61
N GLN A 457 37.57 -54.83 -34.41
CA GLN A 457 38.58 -53.75 -34.36
C GLN A 457 37.99 -52.41 -34.82
N GLU A 458 37.24 -52.37 -35.91
CA GLU A 458 36.57 -51.14 -36.40
C GLU A 458 35.55 -50.60 -35.39
N GLU A 459 34.74 -51.46 -34.79
CA GLU A 459 33.78 -51.11 -33.74
C GLU A 459 34.50 -50.59 -32.48
N SER A 460 35.56 -51.27 -32.03
CA SER A 460 36.39 -50.82 -30.92
C SER A 460 37.10 -49.49 -31.20
N LEU A 461 37.45 -49.19 -32.46
CA LEU A 461 38.03 -47.91 -32.87
C LEU A 461 36.98 -46.80 -32.86
N ARG A 462 35.80 -47.02 -33.46
CA ARG A 462 34.69 -46.05 -33.44
C ARG A 462 34.27 -45.67 -32.01
N HIS A 463 34.20 -46.65 -31.11
CA HIS A 463 33.92 -46.38 -29.69
C HIS A 463 35.06 -45.66 -28.97
N ARG A 464 36.32 -45.96 -29.30
CA ARG A 464 37.48 -45.20 -28.80
C ARG A 464 37.44 -43.74 -29.28
N GLU A 465 37.13 -43.51 -30.54
CA GLU A 465 37.01 -42.17 -31.14
C GLU A 465 35.85 -41.37 -30.52
N GLN A 466 34.72 -42.01 -30.23
CA GLN A 466 33.60 -41.40 -29.50
C GLN A 466 34.03 -40.98 -28.08
N LEU A 467 34.67 -41.87 -27.32
CA LEU A 467 35.16 -41.56 -25.97
C LEU A 467 36.23 -40.45 -25.97
N ILE A 468 37.13 -40.42 -26.97
CA ILE A 468 38.12 -39.35 -27.12
C ILE A 468 37.44 -38.01 -27.40
N LYS A 469 36.49 -37.95 -28.34
CA LYS A 469 35.74 -36.72 -28.64
C LYS A 469 34.98 -36.19 -27.43
N ASN A 470 34.29 -37.05 -26.69
CA ASN A 470 33.59 -36.66 -25.45
C ASN A 470 34.56 -36.04 -24.42
N LEU A 471 35.78 -36.57 -24.29
CA LEU A 471 36.81 -36.04 -23.40
C LEU A 471 37.44 -34.74 -23.93
N GLU A 472 37.56 -34.58 -25.24
CA GLU A 472 38.02 -33.35 -25.90
C GLU A 472 36.98 -32.22 -25.74
N GLU A 473 35.70 -32.51 -26.01
CA GLU A 473 34.58 -31.59 -25.79
C GLU A 473 34.45 -31.16 -24.32
N ALA A 474 34.56 -32.11 -23.37
CA ALA A 474 34.57 -31.81 -21.94
C ALA A 474 35.80 -31.00 -21.49
N ARG A 475 36.95 -31.19 -22.15
CA ARG A 475 38.17 -30.39 -21.90
C ARG A 475 38.03 -28.98 -22.47
N GLU A 476 37.41 -28.81 -23.63
CA GLU A 476 37.15 -27.50 -24.25
C GLU A 476 36.11 -26.69 -23.46
N SER A 477 34.99 -27.29 -23.03
CA SER A 477 34.01 -26.60 -22.19
C SER A 477 34.63 -26.16 -20.87
N ALA A 478 35.37 -27.06 -20.21
CA ALA A 478 36.12 -26.74 -19.00
C ALA A 478 37.33 -25.80 -19.24
N HIS A 479 37.66 -25.44 -20.49
CA HIS A 479 38.61 -24.37 -20.80
C HIS A 479 37.87 -23.03 -20.92
N ARG A 480 36.80 -22.99 -21.72
CA ARG A 480 35.92 -21.82 -21.91
C ARG A 480 35.36 -21.31 -20.59
N GLU A 481 34.84 -22.19 -19.73
CA GLU A 481 34.35 -21.84 -18.38
C GLU A 481 35.44 -21.20 -17.50
N LYS A 482 36.72 -21.57 -17.68
CA LYS A 482 37.83 -20.94 -16.95
C LYS A 482 38.13 -19.56 -17.53
N GLU A 483 38.23 -19.43 -18.85
CA GLU A 483 38.44 -18.18 -19.56
C GLU A 483 37.35 -17.16 -19.22
N GLU A 484 36.07 -17.52 -19.38
CA GLU A 484 34.92 -16.71 -18.97
C GLU A 484 34.99 -16.31 -17.49
N SER A 485 35.40 -17.23 -16.60
CA SER A 485 35.58 -16.90 -15.18
C SER A 485 36.75 -15.94 -14.92
N GLU A 486 37.75 -15.86 -15.78
CA GLU A 486 38.90 -14.95 -15.68
C GLU A 486 38.63 -13.60 -16.35
N GLU A 487 37.85 -13.58 -17.44
CA GLU A 487 37.24 -12.38 -18.01
C GLU A 487 36.33 -11.70 -16.99
N LEU A 488 35.41 -12.44 -16.35
CA LEU A 488 34.55 -11.87 -15.30
C LEU A 488 35.34 -11.35 -14.09
N LYS A 489 36.43 -12.03 -13.68
CA LYS A 489 37.32 -11.55 -12.61
C LYS A 489 38.10 -10.31 -13.01
N SER A 490 38.56 -10.21 -14.26
CA SER A 490 39.34 -9.07 -14.75
C SER A 490 38.47 -7.85 -15.04
N ALA A 491 37.29 -8.03 -15.64
CA ALA A 491 36.27 -6.99 -15.76
C ALA A 491 35.86 -6.44 -14.38
N ARG A 492 35.63 -7.32 -13.38
CA ARG A 492 35.29 -6.87 -12.02
C ARG A 492 36.45 -6.16 -11.30
N LYS A 493 37.71 -6.51 -11.60
CA LYS A 493 38.87 -5.74 -11.14
C LYS A 493 38.90 -4.36 -11.76
N GLN A 494 38.76 -4.26 -13.09
CA GLN A 494 38.73 -2.98 -13.82
C GLN A 494 37.60 -2.07 -13.35
N GLU A 495 36.41 -2.62 -13.06
CA GLU A 495 35.29 -1.88 -12.47
C GLU A 495 35.62 -1.31 -11.08
N LEU A 496 36.30 -2.09 -10.23
CA LEU A 496 36.72 -1.65 -8.90
C LEU A 496 37.88 -0.65 -8.96
N GLU A 497 38.84 -0.85 -9.87
CA GLU A 497 39.95 0.05 -10.15
C GLU A 497 39.43 1.39 -10.67
N ALA A 498 38.41 1.39 -11.55
CA ALA A 498 37.71 2.59 -12.00
C ALA A 498 36.97 3.30 -10.86
N GLN A 499 36.24 2.59 -9.99
CA GLN A 499 35.58 3.18 -8.81
C GLN A 499 36.57 3.77 -7.79
N VAL A 500 37.78 3.20 -7.68
CA VAL A 500 38.85 3.75 -6.84
C VAL A 500 39.45 5.00 -7.50
N ALA A 501 39.70 4.98 -8.81
CA ALA A 501 40.21 6.13 -9.55
C ALA A 501 39.21 7.31 -9.56
N GLU A 502 37.92 7.03 -9.72
CA GLU A 502 36.84 8.03 -9.64
C GLU A 502 36.79 8.71 -8.27
N ARG A 503 36.91 7.95 -7.18
CA ARG A 503 37.00 8.51 -5.81
C ARG A 503 38.29 9.29 -5.56
N GLN A 504 39.40 8.88 -6.18
CA GLN A 504 40.67 9.61 -6.09
C GLN A 504 40.61 10.93 -6.88
N LEU A 505 39.92 10.96 -8.02
CA LEU A 505 39.61 12.18 -8.76
C LEU A 505 38.69 13.11 -7.96
N GLN A 506 37.60 12.57 -7.39
CA GLN A 506 36.68 13.35 -6.54
C GLN A 506 37.40 13.98 -5.34
N ALA A 507 38.21 13.22 -4.61
CA ALA A 507 39.00 13.75 -3.49
C ALA A 507 40.00 14.82 -3.95
N TRP A 508 40.64 14.65 -5.11
CA TRP A 508 41.55 15.66 -5.66
C TRP A 508 40.83 16.93 -6.13
N GLU A 509 39.64 16.81 -6.71
CA GLU A 509 38.77 17.96 -7.08
C GLU A 509 38.23 18.68 -5.83
N GLU A 510 37.90 17.96 -4.75
CA GLU A 510 37.53 18.52 -3.44
C GLU A 510 38.71 19.23 -2.76
N ASP A 511 39.92 18.66 -2.82
CA ASP A 511 41.15 19.31 -2.31
C ASP A 511 41.48 20.58 -3.09
N GLN A 512 41.38 20.58 -4.44
CA GLN A 512 41.58 21.78 -5.25
C GLN A 512 40.53 22.87 -4.98
N GLN A 513 39.25 22.50 -4.81
CA GLN A 513 38.20 23.46 -4.43
C GLN A 513 38.45 24.08 -3.05
N GLN A 514 38.98 23.31 -2.09
CA GLN A 514 39.40 23.85 -0.79
C GLN A 514 40.59 24.82 -0.92
N GLU A 515 41.60 24.50 -1.74
CA GLU A 515 42.71 25.43 -2.01
C GLU A 515 42.24 26.74 -2.67
N GLU A 516 41.28 26.67 -3.61
CA GLU A 516 40.67 27.84 -4.25
C GLU A 516 39.82 28.65 -3.26
N GLU A 517 38.94 28.02 -2.46
CA GLU A 517 38.16 28.70 -1.42
C GLU A 517 39.06 29.34 -0.34
N GLU A 518 40.15 28.69 0.06
CA GLU A 518 41.14 29.29 0.96
C GLU A 518 41.87 30.48 0.32
N GLU A 519 42.15 30.46 -0.99
CA GLU A 519 42.70 31.63 -1.67
C GLU A 519 41.68 32.76 -1.80
N GLU A 520 40.42 32.49 -2.11
CA GLU A 520 39.36 33.50 -2.13
C GLU A 520 39.12 34.10 -0.75
N ALA A 521 39.11 33.29 0.32
CA ALA A 521 39.05 33.75 1.70
C ALA A 521 40.25 34.66 2.04
N ARG A 522 41.49 34.24 1.75
CA ARG A 522 42.69 35.07 1.94
C ARG A 522 42.65 36.38 1.16
N ARG A 523 42.11 36.38 -0.06
CA ARG A 523 41.92 37.61 -0.88
C ARG A 523 40.83 38.51 -0.27
N ALA A 524 39.73 37.94 0.23
CA ALA A 524 38.64 38.67 0.88
C ALA A 524 39.08 39.28 2.23
N GLU A 525 39.89 38.57 3.02
CA GLU A 525 40.53 39.10 4.22
C GLU A 525 41.44 40.29 3.90
N GLN A 526 42.29 40.19 2.87
CA GLN A 526 43.15 41.30 2.44
C GLN A 526 42.35 42.53 1.97
N LEU A 527 41.20 42.32 1.30
CA LEU A 527 40.29 43.40 0.94
C LEU A 527 39.60 44.01 2.17
N SER A 528 39.21 43.18 3.15
CA SER A 528 38.65 43.63 4.43
C SER A 528 39.68 44.45 5.23
N ASP A 529 40.92 43.97 5.37
CA ASP A 529 42.01 44.66 6.05
C ASP A 529 42.44 45.96 5.36
N THR A 530 42.45 46.01 4.02
CA THR A 530 42.79 47.25 3.30
C THR A 530 41.66 48.29 3.39
N LEU A 531 40.39 47.87 3.47
CA LEU A 531 39.27 48.76 3.81
C LEU A 531 39.34 49.20 5.29
N LEU A 532 39.65 48.30 6.22
CA LEU A 532 39.83 48.59 7.64
C LEU A 532 40.97 49.59 7.87
N GLN A 533 42.07 49.48 7.13
CA GLN A 533 43.18 50.44 7.16
C GLN A 533 42.82 51.79 6.53
N GLN A 534 41.91 51.84 5.55
CA GLN A 534 41.41 53.10 5.00
C GLN A 534 40.46 53.79 5.99
N GLU A 535 39.52 53.05 6.58
CA GLU A 535 38.65 53.54 7.66
C GLU A 535 39.45 53.94 8.91
N ALA A 536 40.52 53.22 9.26
CA ALA A 536 41.41 53.61 10.34
C ALA A 536 42.14 54.94 10.06
N LYS A 537 42.52 55.21 8.80
CA LYS A 537 43.14 56.48 8.39
C LYS A 537 42.12 57.62 8.40
N THR A 538 40.93 57.45 7.81
CA THR A 538 39.88 58.47 7.84
C THR A 538 39.39 58.74 9.28
N MET A 539 39.30 57.73 10.14
CA MET A 539 38.98 57.89 11.57
C MET A 539 40.10 58.60 12.35
N ALA A 540 41.37 58.41 11.98
CA ALA A 540 42.49 59.15 12.56
C ALA A 540 42.50 60.62 12.11
N GLU A 541 42.19 60.90 10.84
CA GLU A 541 42.09 62.25 10.27
C GLU A 541 40.87 63.03 10.76
N LEU A 542 39.71 62.38 10.90
CA LEU A 542 38.45 63.00 11.34
C LEU A 542 38.27 63.04 12.87
N GLY A 543 39.07 62.26 13.61
CA GLY A 543 38.99 62.11 15.05
C GLY A 543 37.75 61.34 15.55
N TYR A 544 37.74 61.03 16.84
CA TYR A 544 36.64 60.31 17.47
C TYR A 544 35.34 61.14 17.46
N ARG A 545 34.40 60.77 16.58
CA ARG A 545 33.03 61.32 16.57
C ARG A 545 32.15 60.57 17.58
N PRO A 546 31.69 61.20 18.68
CA PRO A 546 30.75 60.55 19.59
C PRO A 546 29.42 60.26 18.88
N LYS A 547 28.88 59.04 19.05
CA LYS A 547 27.61 58.64 18.43
C LYS A 547 26.46 59.53 18.94
N PRO A 548 25.70 60.21 18.06
CA PRO A 548 24.64 61.11 18.48
C PRO A 548 23.41 60.31 18.95
N TYR A 549 23.28 60.13 20.26
CA TYR A 549 22.06 59.61 20.91
C TYR A 549 20.95 60.69 20.92
N GLY A 550 20.54 61.12 19.72
CA GLY A 550 19.46 62.09 19.49
C GLY A 550 18.28 61.43 18.79
N HIS A 551 17.12 61.42 19.43
CA HIS A 551 15.89 60.87 18.85
C HIS A 551 15.46 61.71 17.64
N ARG A 552 15.48 61.12 16.43
CA ARG A 552 15.09 61.81 15.19
C ARG A 552 13.60 62.17 15.24
N ARG A 553 13.28 63.47 15.35
CA ARG A 553 11.94 63.97 15.04
C ARG A 553 11.66 63.73 13.55
N ILE A 554 10.74 62.82 13.27
CA ILE A 554 10.20 62.63 11.92
C ILE A 554 9.36 63.87 11.60
N ALA A 555 9.73 64.57 10.53
CA ALA A 555 8.86 65.58 9.93
C ALA A 555 7.74 64.86 9.18
N TRP A 556 6.49 65.16 9.53
CA TRP A 556 5.33 64.68 8.77
C TRP A 556 5.14 65.54 7.52
N ASN A 557 5.11 64.87 6.38
CA ASN A 557 4.51 65.28 5.11
C ASN A 557 3.79 64.04 4.55
#